data_AF-A0A9K3KR06-F1
#
_entry.id   AF-A0A9K3KR06-F1
#
_cell.length_a   1.000
_cell.length_b   1.000
_cell.length_c   1.000
_cell.angle_alpha   90.00
_cell.angle_beta   90.00
_cell.angle_gamma   90.00
#
_symmetry.space_group_name_H-M   'P 1'
#
loop_
_entity.id
_entity.type
_entity.pdbx_description
1 polymer ?
#
loop_
_entity_poly.entity_id
_entity_poly.type
_entity_poly.pdbx_seq_one_letter_code
_entity_poly.pdbx_strand_id
1 'polypeptide(L)'
;MTLIEIGSAPELTAFLNAHPVSIVCFSAHWCGPCRASKPQLQEMARTAPIPFGYTYESDLGDFLHTFNVRAFPTYMCMKDGKEVERVEGVNFAGIQQMIDKHAKAVSSMPETGGNTLGGSHSAAEARALRLAKLGGGGGGDATSTADAAADSKPAAEPKTEAAEGPIAMATDSGPAAPTETTDGDVAMDDASPAAAPASSEDPTKNLDQTALDTLTGEMGFSLLRAQKGLLFSTAGTVESAVEWLMEHQDDADIDEPIPEGSVAKAQSYKCNDCGKILSNMANLELHANKTGHSDFEESTTAVKPLTAEEKAAKIAEIKELLKAKRAEREEAEKVDHIEREKQRRFQGKEMAKTREEMEKEQRKREALARKREKQEAKRERDRIRAELEKDKRERAANKGKLQSTLGVDGYNPSAIQYDNTPDGDEPLAQKPKTSGSASAAKIDEYITKVSSYRAGGDGGKCLKVLKLLVGNAADNPGEEKFKNINMETNAYKSKVKPFLGAKSLLLAVGFAPKDNDPTHLELKDDADYQLLKDTKEKLEKALVAYG
;
A
#
# COMPACT_ATOMS: atom_id res chain seq x y z
N MET A 1 -0.52 -9.70 26.19
CA MET A 1 0.82 -9.05 26.15
C MET A 1 0.78 -7.85 25.21
N THR A 2 1.78 -6.96 25.17
CA THR A 2 1.78 -5.88 24.17
C THR A 2 2.33 -6.37 22.84
N LEU A 3 1.85 -5.79 21.74
CA LEU A 3 2.45 -5.96 20.41
C LEU A 3 3.88 -5.41 20.42
N ILE A 4 4.87 -6.25 20.11
CA ILE A 4 6.30 -5.88 20.12
C ILE A 4 6.69 -5.42 18.72
N GLU A 5 7.12 -4.16 18.58
CA GLU A 5 7.65 -3.66 17.31
C GLU A 5 9.10 -4.11 17.13
N ILE A 6 9.40 -4.67 15.96
CA ILE A 6 10.69 -5.24 15.59
C ILE A 6 11.24 -4.40 14.44
N GLY A 7 12.32 -3.67 14.71
CA GLY A 7 12.90 -2.68 13.79
C GLY A 7 14.14 -3.15 13.03
N SER A 8 14.54 -4.41 13.19
CA SER A 8 15.68 -4.96 12.43
C SER A 8 15.67 -6.50 12.33
N ALA A 9 16.38 -7.04 11.34
CA ALA A 9 16.60 -8.48 11.18
C ALA A 9 17.22 -9.19 12.42
N PRO A 10 18.26 -8.65 13.10
CA PRO A 10 18.78 -9.28 14.32
C PRO A 10 17.78 -9.24 15.48
N GLU A 11 16.98 -8.18 15.61
CA GLU A 11 15.89 -8.12 16.60
C GLU A 11 14.82 -9.17 16.32
N LEU A 12 14.46 -9.40 15.06
CA LEU A 12 13.52 -10.46 14.69
C LEU A 12 14.07 -11.83 15.09
N THR A 13 15.35 -12.08 14.83
CA THR A 13 16.01 -13.33 15.21
C THR A 13 16.05 -13.49 16.73
N ALA A 14 16.34 -12.43 17.48
CA ALA A 14 16.34 -12.43 18.93
C ALA A 14 14.94 -12.70 19.50
N PHE A 15 13.90 -12.09 18.92
CA PHE A 15 12.50 -12.31 19.29
C PHE A 15 12.07 -13.76 19.07
N LEU A 16 12.41 -14.34 17.92
CA LEU A 16 12.12 -15.75 17.61
C LEU A 16 12.84 -16.72 18.54
N ASN A 17 14.04 -16.38 19.00
CA ASN A 17 14.81 -17.20 19.95
C ASN A 17 14.29 -17.06 21.39
N ALA A 18 13.80 -15.87 21.78
CA ALA A 18 13.27 -15.62 23.10
C ALA A 18 11.89 -16.26 23.31
N HIS A 19 11.12 -16.44 22.24
CA HIS A 19 9.75 -16.94 22.28
C HIS A 19 9.61 -18.23 21.46
N PRO A 20 9.55 -19.41 22.12
CA PRO A 20 9.41 -20.70 21.46
C PRO A 20 8.18 -20.80 20.55
N VAL A 21 7.10 -20.11 20.87
CA VAL A 21 5.93 -19.91 19.99
C VAL A 21 5.65 -18.41 19.94
N SER A 22 5.63 -17.85 18.74
CA SER A 22 5.36 -16.43 18.52
C SER A 22 4.64 -16.21 17.19
N ILE A 23 3.87 -15.12 17.09
CA ILE A 23 3.22 -14.72 15.85
C ILE A 23 3.88 -13.45 15.35
N VAL A 24 4.40 -13.46 14.13
CA VAL A 24 5.03 -12.30 13.50
C VAL A 24 4.12 -11.77 12.40
N CYS A 25 3.79 -10.48 12.48
CA CYS A 25 3.07 -9.75 11.45
C CYS A 25 4.06 -8.95 10.60
N PHE A 26 4.17 -9.34 9.33
CA PHE A 26 4.91 -8.58 8.32
C PHE A 26 3.99 -7.54 7.69
N SER A 27 4.40 -6.28 7.77
CA SER A 27 3.61 -5.11 7.40
C SER A 27 4.41 -4.14 6.53
N ALA A 28 3.75 -3.10 6.02
CA ALA A 28 4.37 -2.04 5.26
C ALA A 28 3.71 -0.68 5.55
N HIS A 29 4.52 0.38 5.64
CA HIS A 29 4.04 1.74 5.89
C HIS A 29 3.07 2.24 4.81
N TRP A 30 3.29 1.83 3.56
CA TRP A 30 2.47 2.19 2.40
C TRP A 30 1.20 1.33 2.26
N CYS A 31 1.06 0.25 3.03
CA CYS A 31 -0.08 -0.67 2.96
C CYS A 31 -1.28 -0.14 3.76
N GLY A 32 -2.34 0.26 3.06
CA GLY A 32 -3.61 0.73 3.66
C GLY A 32 -4.27 -0.27 4.62
N PRO A 33 -4.51 -1.54 4.19
CA PRO A 33 -5.09 -2.57 5.05
C PRO A 33 -4.26 -2.84 6.32
N CYS A 34 -2.94 -2.75 6.22
CA CYS A 34 -2.04 -2.92 7.35
C CYS A 34 -2.25 -1.85 8.42
N ARG A 35 -2.33 -0.57 8.01
CA ARG A 35 -2.62 0.55 8.92
C ARG A 35 -3.98 0.44 9.58
N ALA A 36 -5.00 0.02 8.83
CA ALA A 36 -6.35 -0.17 9.36
C ALA A 36 -6.45 -1.35 10.35
N SER A 37 -5.69 -2.43 10.11
CA SER A 37 -5.73 -3.65 10.95
C SER A 37 -4.88 -3.57 12.24
N LYS A 38 -3.92 -2.63 12.31
CA LYS A 38 -2.98 -2.51 13.44
C LYS A 38 -3.67 -2.35 14.81
N PRO A 39 -4.69 -1.50 15.01
CA PRO A 39 -5.35 -1.35 16.31
C PRO A 39 -6.05 -2.64 16.77
N GLN A 40 -6.69 -3.36 15.84
CA GLN A 40 -7.35 -4.62 16.15
C GLN A 40 -6.34 -5.71 16.49
N LEU A 41 -5.21 -5.76 15.79
CA LEU A 41 -4.10 -6.65 16.13
C LEU A 41 -3.49 -6.35 17.50
N GLN A 42 -3.36 -5.08 17.89
CA GLN A 42 -2.89 -4.69 19.22
C GLN A 42 -3.83 -5.19 20.31
N GLU A 43 -5.14 -5.15 20.08
CA GLU A 43 -6.13 -5.66 21.04
C GLU A 43 -6.11 -7.20 21.13
N MET A 44 -5.94 -7.88 20.00
CA MET A 44 -5.73 -9.34 19.99
C MET A 44 -4.44 -9.74 20.70
N ALA A 45 -3.34 -9.00 20.51
CA ALA A 45 -2.08 -9.26 21.19
C ALA A 45 -2.21 -9.10 22.73
N ARG A 46 -3.04 -8.14 23.19
CA ARG A 46 -3.32 -7.93 24.61
C ARG A 46 -3.96 -9.15 25.26
N THR A 47 -4.96 -9.73 24.60
CA THR A 47 -5.77 -10.84 25.10
C THR A 47 -5.15 -12.21 24.82
N ALA A 48 -4.27 -12.33 23.83
CA ALA A 48 -3.63 -13.59 23.47
C ALA A 48 -2.53 -14.03 24.46
N PRO A 49 -2.39 -15.35 24.70
CA PRO A 49 -1.31 -15.91 25.52
C PRO A 49 0.02 -16.05 24.77
N ILE A 50 0.03 -15.84 23.44
CA ILE A 50 1.22 -15.93 22.58
C ILE A 50 1.76 -14.51 22.33
N PRO A 51 3.08 -14.28 22.35
CA PRO A 51 3.67 -12.99 22.00
C PRO A 51 3.53 -12.67 20.51
N PHE A 52 3.20 -11.40 20.21
CA PHE A 52 3.07 -10.89 18.85
C PHE A 52 4.22 -9.94 18.52
N GLY A 53 4.93 -10.23 17.43
CA GLY A 53 5.90 -9.34 16.80
C GLY A 53 5.26 -8.60 15.62
N TYR A 54 5.59 -7.33 15.45
CA TYR A 54 5.14 -6.51 14.34
C TYR A 54 6.34 -5.85 13.68
N THR A 55 6.46 -6.00 12.37
CA THR A 55 7.64 -5.53 11.66
C THR A 55 7.30 -4.97 10.29
N TYR A 56 8.11 -4.03 9.80
CA TYR A 56 7.91 -3.40 8.51
C TYR A 56 8.92 -3.91 7.48
N GLU A 57 8.47 -3.98 6.22
CA GLU A 57 9.34 -4.29 5.07
C GLU A 57 10.59 -3.39 5.01
N SER A 58 10.45 -2.10 5.34
CA SER A 58 11.56 -1.13 5.38
C SER A 58 12.68 -1.52 6.32
N ASP A 59 12.36 -2.26 7.38
CA ASP A 59 13.24 -2.53 8.51
C ASP A 59 13.97 -3.88 8.33
N LEU A 60 13.35 -4.81 7.60
CA LEU A 60 13.97 -6.09 7.22
C LEU A 60 14.78 -6.02 5.93
N GLY A 61 14.40 -5.16 4.98
CA GLY A 61 14.98 -5.15 3.64
C GLY A 61 15.00 -6.55 3.01
N ASP A 62 16.16 -6.97 2.51
CA ASP A 62 16.34 -8.27 1.85
C ASP A 62 16.05 -9.48 2.76
N PHE A 63 16.11 -9.32 4.09
CA PHE A 63 15.85 -10.41 5.04
C PHE A 63 14.41 -10.92 4.94
N LEU A 64 13.48 -10.07 4.49
CA LEU A 64 12.07 -10.41 4.28
C LEU A 64 11.89 -11.54 3.26
N HIS A 65 12.75 -11.62 2.24
CA HIS A 65 12.68 -12.67 1.21
C HIS A 65 12.90 -14.07 1.78
N THR A 66 13.63 -14.19 2.90
CA THR A 66 13.83 -15.47 3.62
C THR A 66 12.51 -16.07 4.09
N PHE A 67 11.54 -15.22 4.44
CA PHE A 67 10.21 -15.63 4.90
C PHE A 67 9.17 -15.73 3.78
N ASN A 68 9.60 -15.50 2.53
CA ASN A 68 8.81 -15.65 1.31
C ASN A 68 7.45 -14.91 1.36
N VAL A 69 7.42 -13.72 1.99
CA VAL A 69 6.23 -12.87 2.12
C VAL A 69 5.87 -12.28 0.74
N ARG A 70 4.64 -12.52 0.26
CA ARG A 70 4.17 -12.09 -1.07
C ARG A 70 3.08 -11.02 -1.03
N ALA A 71 2.43 -10.84 0.11
CA ALA A 71 1.34 -9.90 0.31
C ALA A 71 1.42 -9.31 1.72
N PHE A 72 0.95 -8.08 1.89
CA PHE A 72 0.85 -7.43 3.19
C PHE A 72 -0.62 -7.14 3.52
N PRO A 73 -1.06 -7.30 4.79
CA PRO A 73 -0.31 -7.88 5.90
C PRO A 73 -0.23 -9.42 5.78
N THR A 74 0.86 -10.01 6.27
CA THR A 74 0.99 -11.47 6.43
C THR A 74 1.31 -11.79 7.88
N TYR A 75 0.54 -12.69 8.48
CA TYR A 75 0.71 -13.17 9.83
C TYR A 75 1.29 -14.59 9.79
N MET A 76 2.37 -14.81 10.53
CA MET A 76 3.11 -16.06 10.49
C MET A 76 3.35 -16.57 11.91
N CYS A 77 2.84 -17.75 12.21
CA CYS A 77 3.11 -18.43 13.47
C CYS A 77 4.45 -19.15 13.36
N MET A 78 5.36 -18.79 14.25
CA MET A 78 6.69 -19.33 14.36
C MET A 78 6.77 -20.22 15.59
N LYS A 79 7.34 -21.42 15.44
CA LYS A 79 7.66 -22.33 16.53
C LYS A 79 9.13 -22.74 16.44
N ASP A 80 9.90 -22.48 17.48
CA ASP A 80 11.34 -22.76 17.54
C ASP A 80 12.10 -22.23 16.30
N GLY A 81 11.75 -21.02 15.87
CA GLY A 81 12.33 -20.37 14.68
C GLY A 81 11.87 -20.91 13.32
N LYS A 82 10.91 -21.85 13.28
CA LYS A 82 10.34 -22.39 12.03
C LYS A 82 8.89 -21.97 11.84
N GLU A 83 8.50 -21.72 10.59
CA GLU A 83 7.12 -21.44 10.22
C GLU A 83 6.26 -22.69 10.38
N VAL A 84 5.14 -22.56 11.10
CA VAL A 84 4.15 -23.64 11.28
C VAL A 84 2.86 -23.34 10.53
N GLU A 85 2.45 -22.07 10.53
CA GLU A 85 1.17 -21.66 9.96
C GLU A 85 1.24 -20.20 9.50
N ARG A 86 0.48 -19.88 8.44
CA ARG A 86 0.46 -18.56 7.81
C ARG A 86 -0.96 -18.15 7.49
N VAL A 87 -1.27 -16.89 7.72
CA VAL A 87 -2.51 -16.23 7.30
C VAL A 87 -2.13 -14.98 6.53
N GLU A 88 -2.62 -14.90 5.29
CA GLU A 88 -2.38 -13.75 4.41
C GLU A 88 -3.62 -12.85 4.37
N GLY A 89 -3.40 -11.54 4.35
CA GLY A 89 -4.46 -10.53 4.32
C GLY A 89 -5.14 -10.30 5.67
N VAL A 90 -6.09 -9.37 5.69
CA VAL A 90 -6.81 -8.96 6.91
C VAL A 90 -7.89 -10.01 7.23
N ASN A 91 -7.50 -11.05 7.96
CA ASN A 91 -8.40 -12.12 8.39
C ASN A 91 -8.26 -12.39 9.90
N PHE A 92 -8.98 -11.61 10.72
CA PHE A 92 -8.94 -11.73 12.18
C PHE A 92 -9.47 -13.06 12.70
N ALA A 93 -10.45 -13.67 12.02
CA ALA A 93 -10.96 -14.99 12.40
C ALA A 93 -9.88 -16.07 12.21
N GLY A 94 -9.13 -16.02 11.11
CA GLY A 94 -8.00 -16.92 10.86
C GLY A 94 -6.86 -16.72 11.87
N ILE A 95 -6.57 -15.46 12.24
CA ILE A 95 -5.58 -15.16 13.30
C ILE A 95 -6.05 -15.72 14.64
N GLN A 96 -7.33 -15.57 14.99
CA GLN A 96 -7.87 -16.10 16.24
C GLN A 96 -7.79 -17.63 16.29
N GLN A 97 -8.13 -18.32 15.19
CA GLN A 97 -7.98 -19.77 15.10
C GLN A 97 -6.51 -20.21 15.23
N MET A 98 -5.59 -19.46 14.64
CA MET A 98 -4.15 -19.69 14.76
C MET A 98 -3.69 -19.54 16.22
N ILE A 99 -4.16 -18.50 16.93
CA ILE A 99 -3.91 -18.32 18.36
C ILE A 99 -4.45 -19.52 19.14
N ASP A 100 -5.72 -19.88 18.97
CA ASP A 100 -6.35 -20.94 19.76
C ASP A 100 -5.69 -22.31 19.55
N LYS A 101 -5.22 -22.57 18.32
CA LYS A 101 -4.53 -23.81 17.94
C LYS A 101 -3.14 -23.90 18.57
N HIS A 102 -2.37 -22.81 18.56
CA HIS A 102 -0.99 -22.80 19.05
C HIS A 102 -0.85 -22.33 20.50
N ALA A 103 -1.91 -21.79 21.12
CA ALA A 103 -1.93 -21.39 22.52
C ALA A 103 -1.74 -22.60 23.45
N LYS A 104 -2.25 -23.76 23.06
CA LYS A 104 -2.10 -25.01 23.82
C LYS A 104 -0.65 -25.48 23.93
N ALA A 105 0.17 -25.17 22.91
CA ALA A 105 1.60 -25.48 22.92
C ALA A 105 2.40 -24.60 23.90
N VAL A 106 1.87 -23.43 24.27
CA VAL A 106 2.45 -22.56 25.30
C VAL A 106 2.06 -23.04 26.71
N SER A 107 0.86 -23.63 26.88
CA SER A 107 0.36 -24.11 28.17
C SER A 107 0.91 -25.47 28.64
N SER A 108 1.62 -26.23 27.80
CA SER A 108 2.13 -27.57 28.12
C SER A 108 3.57 -27.59 28.65
N MET A 109 4.09 -26.47 29.17
CA MET A 109 5.43 -26.38 29.75
C MET A 109 5.35 -25.75 31.15
N PRO A 110 6.10 -26.26 32.14
CA PRO A 110 6.08 -25.72 33.50
C PRO A 110 6.72 -24.33 33.50
N GLU A 111 6.15 -23.44 34.30
CA GLU A 111 6.72 -22.13 34.62
C GLU A 111 8.15 -22.32 35.16
N THR A 112 9.14 -22.14 34.29
CA THR A 112 10.51 -21.96 34.77
C THR A 112 10.64 -20.51 35.19
N GLY A 113 10.33 -20.28 36.46
CA GLY A 113 10.66 -19.05 37.16
C GLY A 113 12.15 -18.73 37.06
N GLY A 114 12.43 -17.43 37.11
CA GLY A 114 13.71 -16.74 37.04
C GLY A 114 14.99 -17.58 37.12
N ASN A 115 15.80 -17.53 36.06
CA ASN A 115 17.22 -17.82 36.16
C ASN A 115 17.99 -16.58 36.58
N THR A 116 18.17 -16.51 37.89
CA THR A 116 19.29 -15.87 38.58
C THR A 116 20.63 -16.21 37.93
N LEU A 117 21.55 -15.24 37.94
CA LEU A 117 22.97 -15.44 37.67
C LEU A 117 23.54 -16.56 38.56
N GLY A 118 23.77 -17.74 37.99
CA GLY A 118 24.36 -18.89 38.68
C GLY A 118 24.18 -20.16 37.86
N GLY A 119 25.22 -20.56 37.14
CA GLY A 119 25.11 -21.53 36.04
C GLY A 119 25.03 -23.01 36.41
N SER A 120 24.87 -23.82 35.37
CA SER A 120 25.22 -25.24 35.35
C SER A 120 25.68 -25.65 33.95
N HIS A 121 26.87 -25.20 33.56
CA HIS A 121 27.66 -25.95 32.57
C HIS A 121 28.50 -26.98 33.34
N SER A 122 28.60 -28.19 32.81
CA SER A 122 29.45 -29.21 33.41
C SER A 122 30.91 -28.71 33.46
N ALA A 123 31.65 -29.07 34.52
CA ALA A 123 33.06 -28.69 34.67
C ALA A 123 33.93 -29.15 33.48
N ALA A 124 33.47 -30.14 32.72
CA ALA A 124 34.08 -30.62 31.49
C ALA A 124 33.88 -29.65 30.30
N GLU A 125 32.67 -29.11 30.11
CA GLU A 125 32.38 -28.16 29.02
C GLU A 125 33.03 -26.79 29.25
N ALA A 126 33.04 -26.30 30.49
CA ALA A 126 33.73 -25.05 30.84
C ALA A 126 35.27 -25.16 30.67
N ARG A 127 35.83 -26.38 30.80
CA ARG A 127 37.26 -26.65 30.59
C ARG A 127 37.61 -26.79 29.10
N ALA A 128 36.74 -27.40 28.30
CA ALA A 128 36.90 -27.51 26.85
C ALA A 128 36.88 -26.14 26.16
N LEU A 129 35.99 -25.24 26.59
CA LEU A 129 35.91 -23.88 26.04
C LEU A 129 37.13 -23.01 26.42
N ARG A 130 37.73 -23.24 27.60
CA ARG A 130 38.96 -22.54 28.04
C ARG A 130 40.22 -23.07 27.35
N LEU A 131 40.31 -24.38 27.09
CA LEU A 131 41.42 -24.97 26.35
C LEU A 131 41.43 -24.54 24.87
N ALA A 132 40.25 -24.38 24.25
CA ALA A 132 40.12 -23.86 22.89
C ALA A 132 40.57 -22.39 22.76
N LYS A 133 40.60 -21.63 23.87
CA LYS A 133 40.98 -20.21 23.90
C LYS A 133 42.44 -19.97 24.31
N LEU A 134 43.19 -21.02 24.66
CA LEU A 134 44.60 -20.95 25.11
C LEU A 134 45.60 -21.62 24.16
N GLY A 135 45.15 -22.24 23.05
CA GLY A 135 46.00 -22.89 22.07
C GLY A 135 46.12 -22.12 20.77
N GLY A 136 47.01 -21.14 20.71
CA GLY A 136 47.30 -20.41 19.47
C GLY A 136 48.22 -19.20 19.66
N GLY A 137 49.39 -19.40 20.26
CA GLY A 137 50.43 -18.38 20.37
C GLY A 137 51.44 -18.43 19.22
N GLY A 138 51.92 -17.23 18.85
CA GLY A 138 53.20 -16.98 18.17
C GLY A 138 53.07 -16.62 16.68
N GLY A 139 53.46 -15.45 16.18
CA GLY A 139 54.11 -14.29 16.79
C GLY A 139 54.56 -13.28 15.73
N GLY A 140 54.90 -12.07 16.20
CA GLY A 140 55.64 -11.00 15.48
C GLY A 140 54.74 -9.98 14.76
N ASP A 141 54.85 -8.66 14.96
CA ASP A 141 55.76 -7.85 15.77
C ASP A 141 55.13 -6.46 15.94
N ALA A 142 55.64 -5.73 16.94
CA ALA A 142 55.26 -4.42 17.45
C ALA A 142 55.26 -3.31 16.36
N THR A 143 54.65 -2.13 16.55
CA THR A 143 55.07 -1.13 17.55
C THR A 143 54.15 0.10 17.55
N SER A 144 53.92 0.63 18.76
CA SER A 144 53.68 2.05 19.14
C SER A 144 52.42 2.77 18.62
N THR A 145 51.72 3.61 19.39
CA THR A 145 51.86 4.10 20.78
C THR A 145 50.55 4.82 21.13
N ALA A 146 50.28 4.83 22.44
CA ALA A 146 49.46 5.74 23.25
C ALA A 146 48.95 7.04 22.58
N ASP A 147 47.71 7.47 22.91
CA ASP A 147 47.50 8.26 24.12
C ASP A 147 46.02 8.47 24.48
N ALA A 148 45.85 8.93 25.71
CA ALA A 148 44.68 8.88 26.56
C ALA A 148 43.58 9.94 26.33
N ALA A 149 42.53 9.75 27.14
CA ALA A 149 41.70 10.77 27.80
C ALA A 149 40.30 11.07 27.22
N ALA A 150 39.33 10.58 28.01
CA ALA A 150 38.32 11.36 28.73
C ALA A 150 37.29 12.23 27.96
N ASP A 151 36.05 11.93 28.34
CA ASP A 151 35.04 12.88 28.82
C ASP A 151 33.90 13.37 27.90
N SER A 152 32.72 13.39 28.54
CA SER A 152 31.59 14.30 28.34
C SER A 152 30.55 14.09 27.20
N LYS A 153 29.36 13.64 27.65
CA LYS A 153 27.97 14.04 27.24
C LYS A 153 27.87 15.60 27.10
N PRO A 154 26.81 16.28 26.57
CA PRO A 154 25.44 15.81 26.26
C PRO A 154 24.63 16.49 25.11
N ALA A 155 23.37 16.06 24.97
CA ALA A 155 22.13 16.81 24.64
C ALA A 155 21.84 17.30 23.20
N ALA A 156 20.67 16.92 22.66
CA ALA A 156 19.52 17.82 22.40
C ALA A 156 18.41 17.14 21.55
N GLU A 157 17.19 17.12 22.10
CA GLU A 157 15.89 17.07 21.40
C GLU A 157 15.69 18.33 20.50
N PRO A 158 14.76 18.43 19.50
CA PRO A 158 13.32 18.19 19.72
C PRO A 158 12.37 17.79 18.53
N LYS A 159 11.21 17.22 18.92
CA LYS A 159 9.79 17.49 18.50
C LYS A 159 9.29 17.13 17.06
N THR A 160 8.33 16.19 16.90
CA THR A 160 6.84 16.33 16.70
C THR A 160 6.47 17.12 15.42
N GLU A 161 5.56 16.75 14.48
CA GLU A 161 4.16 16.25 14.52
C GLU A 161 3.70 15.71 13.12
N ALA A 162 2.57 14.96 13.11
CA ALA A 162 1.45 14.86 12.13
C ALA A 162 1.70 14.97 10.59
N ALA A 163 1.30 13.99 9.75
CA ALA A 163 -0.03 13.84 9.10
C ALA A 163 -0.48 15.10 8.31
N GLU A 164 -0.98 15.11 7.07
CA GLU A 164 -1.58 14.16 6.13
C GLU A 164 -1.55 14.83 4.72
N GLY A 165 -1.75 14.06 3.64
CA GLY A 165 -1.54 14.50 2.24
C GLY A 165 -2.69 15.28 1.59
N PRO A 166 -2.65 15.49 0.24
CA PRO A 166 -3.85 15.88 -0.50
C PRO A 166 -4.19 14.97 -1.70
N ILE A 167 -5.50 14.94 -1.96
CA ILE A 167 -6.22 14.31 -3.08
C ILE A 167 -6.32 15.36 -4.21
N ALA A 168 -6.11 14.93 -5.46
CA ALA A 168 -6.24 15.77 -6.65
C ALA A 168 -7.61 15.59 -7.34
N MET A 169 -8.20 16.72 -7.74
CA MET A 169 -9.32 16.83 -8.67
C MET A 169 -8.85 16.72 -10.12
N ALA A 170 -9.72 16.22 -11.00
CA ALA A 170 -9.61 16.31 -12.45
C ALA A 170 -10.58 17.36 -13.00
N THR A 171 -10.09 18.16 -13.94
CA THR A 171 -10.81 19.11 -14.82
C THR A 171 -10.94 18.50 -16.22
N ASP A 172 -11.93 18.91 -17.02
CA ASP A 172 -11.70 19.65 -18.30
C ASP A 172 -12.98 19.91 -19.14
N SER A 173 -12.94 21.03 -19.88
CA SER A 173 -13.55 21.38 -21.18
C SER A 173 -15.00 21.92 -21.33
N GLY A 174 -15.12 23.16 -21.85
CA GLY A 174 -16.34 23.85 -22.36
C GLY A 174 -16.58 23.64 -23.88
N PRO A 175 -17.06 24.61 -24.72
CA PRO A 175 -17.88 25.84 -24.54
C PRO A 175 -19.05 25.99 -25.58
N ALA A 176 -19.89 27.06 -25.52
CA ALA A 176 -20.46 27.88 -26.64
C ALA A 176 -21.80 28.62 -26.30
N ALA A 177 -21.95 29.85 -26.83
CA ALA A 177 -23.11 30.79 -26.79
C ALA A 177 -24.17 30.47 -27.91
N PRO A 178 -25.21 31.30 -28.29
CA PRO A 178 -25.65 32.67 -27.89
C PRO A 178 -27.21 32.93 -27.87
N THR A 179 -27.62 34.22 -27.84
CA THR A 179 -28.92 34.87 -28.26
C THR A 179 -30.18 34.67 -27.39
N GLU A 180 -31.20 35.54 -27.31
CA GLU A 180 -31.59 36.93 -27.66
C GLU A 180 -32.98 37.18 -27.00
N THR A 181 -33.40 38.46 -26.84
CA THR A 181 -34.80 38.99 -26.87
C THR A 181 -35.84 38.47 -25.82
N THR A 182 -36.84 39.20 -25.30
CA THR A 182 -37.48 40.52 -25.53
C THR A 182 -38.55 40.73 -24.44
N ASP A 183 -38.86 42.01 -24.16
CA ASP A 183 -40.15 42.61 -23.76
C ASP A 183 -40.89 42.11 -22.48
N GLY A 184 -41.51 42.96 -21.67
CA GLY A 184 -41.82 44.38 -21.76
C GLY A 184 -42.78 44.78 -20.61
N ASP A 185 -42.73 46.07 -20.27
CA ASP A 185 -43.77 46.94 -19.68
C ASP A 185 -44.63 46.48 -18.48
N VAL A 186 -44.68 47.30 -17.41
CA VAL A 186 -45.65 48.41 -17.25
C VAL A 186 -45.30 49.17 -15.96
N ALA A 187 -45.32 50.50 -16.06
CA ALA A 187 -45.09 51.47 -14.99
C ALA A 187 -46.42 52.01 -14.38
N MET A 188 -46.27 52.81 -13.32
CA MET A 188 -47.24 53.72 -12.67
C MET A 188 -48.10 53.06 -11.56
N ASP A 189 -48.30 53.64 -10.38
CA ASP A 189 -48.54 55.06 -10.08
C ASP A 189 -48.16 55.47 -8.65
N ASP A 190 -48.07 56.79 -8.51
CA ASP A 190 -47.67 57.67 -7.41
C ASP A 190 -48.67 57.66 -6.21
N ALA A 191 -48.17 57.90 -4.99
CA ALA A 191 -48.72 58.85 -4.00
C ALA A 191 -48.33 58.52 -2.54
N SER A 192 -47.47 59.38 -1.98
CA SER A 192 -47.33 59.67 -0.54
C SER A 192 -48.47 60.63 -0.12
N PRO A 193 -49.02 60.63 1.11
CA PRO A 193 -48.32 61.27 2.24
C PRO A 193 -48.56 60.67 3.64
N ALA A 194 -47.70 61.14 4.55
CA ALA A 194 -47.56 60.85 5.97
C ALA A 194 -48.83 60.86 6.85
N ALA A 195 -48.86 59.98 7.86
CA ALA A 195 -49.18 60.29 9.26
C ALA A 195 -49.00 59.04 10.15
N ALA A 196 -48.10 59.10 11.14
CA ALA A 196 -48.24 58.28 12.34
C ALA A 196 -49.35 58.90 13.21
N PRO A 197 -50.14 58.09 13.95
CA PRO A 197 -49.72 57.82 15.33
C PRO A 197 -49.95 56.37 15.79
N ALA A 198 -49.32 56.08 16.92
CA ALA A 198 -49.21 54.79 17.60
C ALA A 198 -50.53 54.04 17.83
N SER A 199 -50.48 52.72 17.67
CA SER A 199 -51.36 51.75 18.35
C SER A 199 -50.75 50.35 18.26
N SER A 200 -50.86 49.61 19.36
CA SER A 200 -50.24 48.32 19.67
C SER A 200 -50.15 47.32 18.50
N GLU A 201 -48.97 46.75 18.30
CA GLU A 201 -48.82 45.61 17.41
C GLU A 201 -49.28 44.35 18.12
N ASP A 202 -50.47 43.90 17.73
CA ASP A 202 -51.02 42.59 18.08
C ASP A 202 -50.01 41.47 17.73
N PRO A 203 -49.51 40.72 18.73
CA PRO A 203 -48.42 39.74 18.57
C PRO A 203 -48.77 38.58 17.62
N THR A 204 -50.03 38.42 17.23
CA THR A 204 -50.50 37.37 16.31
C THR A 204 -50.40 37.74 14.83
N LYS A 205 -49.99 38.97 14.47
CA LYS A 205 -50.00 39.47 13.08
C LYS A 205 -48.98 38.82 12.13
N ASN A 206 -47.91 38.21 12.64
CA ASN A 206 -46.83 37.62 11.83
C ASN A 206 -46.81 36.08 11.84
N LEU A 207 -47.89 35.43 12.30
CA LEU A 207 -47.98 33.97 12.32
C LEU A 207 -48.35 33.40 10.95
N ASP A 208 -47.78 32.25 10.61
CA ASP A 208 -48.10 31.55 9.36
C ASP A 208 -49.55 31.04 9.42
N GLN A 209 -50.41 31.65 8.61
CA GLN A 209 -51.83 31.33 8.56
C GLN A 209 -52.09 29.89 8.11
N THR A 210 -51.22 29.33 7.27
CA THR A 210 -51.37 27.94 6.80
C THR A 210 -51.13 26.94 7.93
N ALA A 211 -50.16 27.21 8.80
CA ALA A 211 -49.88 26.42 9.98
C ALA A 211 -51.00 26.55 11.03
N LEU A 212 -51.56 27.75 11.21
CA LEU A 212 -52.72 27.99 12.09
C LEU A 212 -53.97 27.22 11.64
N ASP A 213 -54.26 27.25 10.34
CA ASP A 213 -55.42 26.54 9.76
C ASP A 213 -55.25 25.02 9.88
N THR A 214 -54.02 24.51 9.74
CA THR A 214 -53.71 23.08 9.92
C THR A 214 -53.92 22.65 11.38
N LEU A 215 -53.39 23.41 12.34
CA LEU A 215 -53.52 23.12 13.78
C LEU A 215 -54.99 23.22 14.25
N THR A 216 -55.75 24.17 13.72
CA THR A 216 -57.14 24.41 14.12
C THR A 216 -58.12 23.46 13.40
N GLY A 217 -57.92 23.24 12.10
CA GLY A 217 -58.84 22.49 11.24
C GLY A 217 -58.58 20.98 11.21
N GLU A 218 -57.31 20.56 11.10
CA GLU A 218 -56.97 19.14 10.96
C GLU A 218 -56.70 18.47 12.32
N MET A 219 -56.02 19.18 13.23
CA MET A 219 -55.65 18.64 14.55
C MET A 219 -56.62 19.04 15.66
N GLY A 220 -57.52 19.99 15.41
CA GLY A 220 -58.60 20.37 16.33
C GLY A 220 -58.18 21.18 17.55
N PHE A 221 -57.02 21.84 17.53
CA PHE A 221 -56.61 22.75 18.61
C PHE A 221 -57.42 24.05 18.59
N SER A 222 -57.61 24.67 19.76
CA SER A 222 -58.24 25.99 19.82
C SER A 222 -57.31 27.04 19.18
N LEU A 223 -57.89 28.11 18.61
CA LEU A 223 -57.14 29.17 17.94
C LEU A 223 -56.05 29.77 18.85
N LEU A 224 -56.34 29.94 20.15
CA LEU A 224 -55.40 30.46 21.13
C LEU A 224 -54.23 29.50 21.40
N ARG A 225 -54.50 28.19 21.48
CA ARG A 225 -53.48 27.16 21.62
C ARG A 225 -52.59 27.10 20.38
N ALA A 226 -53.18 27.10 19.19
CA ALA A 226 -52.43 27.11 17.94
C ALA A 226 -51.53 28.36 17.80
N GLN A 227 -52.03 29.54 18.19
CA GLN A 227 -51.25 30.78 18.21
C GLN A 227 -50.09 30.73 19.21
N LYS A 228 -50.32 30.24 20.44
CA LYS A 228 -49.26 30.08 21.44
C LYS A 228 -48.19 29.06 21.02
N GLY A 229 -48.60 27.89 20.52
CA GLY A 229 -47.67 26.86 20.05
C GLY A 229 -46.74 27.39 18.96
N LEU A 230 -47.27 28.15 18.00
CA LEU A 230 -46.44 28.74 16.94
C LEU A 230 -45.52 29.87 17.43
N LEU A 231 -45.97 30.67 18.41
CA LEU A 231 -45.17 31.77 18.98
C LEU A 231 -44.03 31.30 19.89
N PHE A 232 -44.26 30.25 20.68
CA PHE A 232 -43.29 29.76 21.67
C PHE A 232 -42.46 28.56 21.21
N SER A 233 -42.80 27.97 20.05
CA SER A 233 -41.96 26.94 19.43
C SER A 233 -40.62 27.47 18.93
N THR A 234 -39.60 26.63 18.97
CA THR A 234 -38.21 26.99 18.61
C THR A 234 -37.99 27.16 17.10
N ALA A 235 -38.89 26.63 16.27
CA ALA A 235 -38.74 26.59 14.81
C ALA A 235 -39.94 27.17 14.04
N GLY A 236 -41.07 27.46 14.69
CA GLY A 236 -42.25 28.04 14.04
C GLY A 236 -42.96 27.10 13.06
N THR A 237 -42.65 25.79 13.06
CA THR A 237 -43.32 24.79 12.21
C THR A 237 -44.45 24.09 12.98
N VAL A 238 -45.39 23.48 12.25
CA VAL A 238 -46.56 22.77 12.81
C VAL A 238 -46.13 21.72 13.83
N GLU A 239 -45.10 20.93 13.52
CA GLU A 239 -44.61 19.86 14.39
C GLU A 239 -44.04 20.41 15.71
N SER A 240 -43.28 21.51 15.63
CA SER A 240 -42.70 22.15 16.81
C SER A 240 -43.76 22.83 17.69
N ALA A 241 -44.86 23.30 17.09
CA ALA A 241 -46.01 23.84 17.81
C ALA A 241 -46.80 22.73 18.51
N VAL A 242 -46.95 21.56 17.89
CA VAL A 242 -47.60 20.39 18.51
C VAL A 242 -46.79 19.86 19.69
N GLU A 243 -45.47 19.77 19.55
CA GLU A 243 -44.58 19.33 20.62
C GLU A 243 -44.68 20.24 21.85
N TRP A 244 -44.66 21.57 21.63
CA TRP A 244 -44.85 22.55 22.70
C TRP A 244 -46.23 22.43 23.35
N LEU A 245 -47.29 22.27 22.54
CA LEU A 245 -48.67 22.12 23.04
C LEU A 245 -48.87 20.86 23.88
N MET A 246 -48.19 19.76 23.55
CA MET A 246 -48.26 18.52 24.32
C MET A 246 -47.56 18.65 25.67
N GLU A 247 -46.47 19.41 25.73
CA GLU A 247 -45.72 19.65 26.98
C GLU A 247 -46.45 20.62 27.92
N HIS A 248 -47.23 21.55 27.37
CA HIS A 248 -47.92 22.62 28.13
C HIS A 248 -49.45 22.40 28.21
N GLN A 249 -49.96 21.21 27.86
CA GLN A 249 -51.41 20.93 27.79
C GLN A 249 -52.15 21.02 29.14
N ASP A 250 -51.42 20.85 30.25
CA ASP A 250 -51.94 20.85 31.62
C ASP A 250 -51.78 22.22 32.32
N ASP A 251 -51.22 23.20 31.62
CA ASP A 251 -51.00 24.55 32.16
C ASP A 251 -52.33 25.31 32.27
N ALA A 252 -52.61 25.84 33.47
CA ALA A 252 -53.87 26.52 33.77
C ALA A 252 -54.09 27.78 32.91
N ASP A 253 -53.02 28.38 32.40
CA ASP A 253 -53.00 29.57 31.56
C ASP A 253 -52.98 29.25 30.06
N ILE A 254 -52.99 27.98 29.63
CA ILE A 254 -52.92 27.62 28.20
C ILE A 254 -54.07 28.24 27.39
N ASP A 255 -55.26 28.33 27.97
CA ASP A 255 -56.47 28.90 27.35
C ASP A 255 -56.67 30.40 27.65
N GLU A 256 -55.75 31.05 28.37
CA GLU A 256 -55.81 32.49 28.62
C GLU A 256 -55.32 33.32 27.41
N PRO A 257 -55.92 34.48 27.13
CA PRO A 257 -55.50 35.35 26.03
C PRO A 257 -54.08 35.89 26.26
N ILE A 258 -53.28 35.93 25.18
CA ILE A 258 -51.89 36.40 25.24
C ILE A 258 -51.87 37.89 25.62
N PRO A 259 -51.19 38.31 26.71
CA PRO A 259 -51.11 39.72 27.07
C PRO A 259 -50.30 40.50 26.03
N GLU A 260 -50.82 41.63 25.57
CA GLU A 260 -50.14 42.54 24.63
C GLU A 260 -48.84 43.07 25.27
N GLY A 261 -47.69 42.44 24.95
CA GLY A 261 -46.37 42.95 25.37
C GLY A 261 -45.28 41.92 25.70
N SER A 262 -45.52 40.61 25.68
CA SER A 262 -44.46 39.62 25.99
C SER A 262 -43.62 39.25 24.75
N VAL A 263 -42.81 40.18 24.26
CA VAL A 263 -41.81 39.93 23.21
C VAL A 263 -40.43 39.71 23.84
N ALA A 264 -39.83 38.57 23.51
CA ALA A 264 -38.41 38.16 23.63
C ALA A 264 -37.47 38.97 24.54
N LYS A 265 -36.95 38.31 25.58
CA LYS A 265 -35.85 38.77 26.44
C LYS A 265 -34.54 38.83 25.63
N ALA A 266 -34.19 39.99 25.06
CA ALA A 266 -32.87 40.18 24.44
C ALA A 266 -31.76 40.27 25.50
N GLN A 267 -31.04 39.17 25.72
CA GLN A 267 -29.88 39.10 26.63
C GLN A 267 -28.59 39.43 25.85
N SER A 268 -27.99 40.61 26.07
CA SER A 268 -26.60 40.87 25.66
C SER A 268 -25.66 40.55 26.83
N TYR A 269 -24.42 40.14 26.55
CA TYR A 269 -23.47 39.71 27.59
C TYR A 269 -22.27 40.66 27.60
N LYS A 270 -21.94 41.26 28.74
CA LYS A 270 -20.70 42.04 28.91
C LYS A 270 -19.62 41.16 29.53
N CYS A 271 -18.43 41.12 28.95
CA CYS A 271 -17.27 40.50 29.59
C CYS A 271 -16.70 41.47 30.62
N ASN A 272 -16.59 41.07 31.88
CA ASN A 272 -16.05 41.93 32.95
C ASN A 272 -14.53 42.10 32.84
N ASP A 273 -13.83 41.10 32.30
CA ASP A 273 -12.37 41.13 32.14
C ASP A 273 -11.90 42.15 31.09
N CYS A 274 -12.71 42.42 30.05
CA CYS A 274 -12.32 43.30 28.95
C CYS A 274 -13.36 44.36 28.55
N GLY A 275 -14.51 44.41 29.23
CA GLY A 275 -15.57 45.40 29.02
C GLY A 275 -16.33 45.29 27.69
N LYS A 276 -16.10 44.25 26.88
CA LYS A 276 -16.77 44.09 25.59
C LYS A 276 -18.20 43.58 25.76
N ILE A 277 -19.14 44.26 25.13
CA ILE A 277 -20.54 43.84 25.06
C ILE A 277 -20.73 42.95 23.83
N LEU A 278 -21.22 41.75 24.07
CA LEU A 278 -21.43 40.67 23.12
C LEU A 278 -22.93 40.54 22.90
N SER A 279 -23.33 40.49 21.63
CA SER A 279 -24.72 40.57 21.22
C SER A 279 -25.50 39.26 21.33
N ASN A 280 -24.80 38.12 21.37
CA ASN A 280 -25.40 36.78 21.45
C ASN A 280 -24.43 35.80 22.13
N MET A 281 -24.97 34.65 22.53
CA MET A 281 -24.22 33.57 23.21
C MET A 281 -23.08 33.00 22.33
N ALA A 282 -23.29 32.92 21.02
CA ALA A 282 -22.25 32.47 20.07
C ALA A 282 -21.02 33.41 20.05
N ASN A 283 -21.21 34.73 20.16
CA ASN A 283 -20.11 35.69 20.24
C ASN A 283 -19.40 35.63 21.59
N LEU A 284 -20.10 35.23 22.66
CA LEU A 284 -19.51 34.98 23.98
C LEU A 284 -18.58 33.78 23.97
N GLU A 285 -19.01 32.66 23.39
CA GLU A 285 -18.16 31.47 23.24
C GLU A 285 -16.93 31.75 22.37
N LEU A 286 -17.09 32.48 21.27
CA LEU A 286 -15.96 32.85 20.39
C LEU A 286 -15.00 33.81 21.08
N HIS A 287 -15.51 34.72 21.92
CA HIS A 287 -14.68 35.58 22.76
C HIS A 287 -13.91 34.77 23.81
N ALA A 288 -14.60 33.92 24.56
CA ALA A 288 -14.01 33.04 25.56
C ALA A 288 -12.91 32.14 24.96
N ASN A 289 -13.14 31.55 23.79
CA ASN A 289 -12.16 30.69 23.12
C ASN A 289 -10.95 31.44 22.56
N LYS A 290 -11.14 32.70 22.16
CA LYS A 290 -10.08 33.50 21.53
C LYS A 290 -9.24 34.28 22.54
N THR A 291 -9.84 34.73 23.65
CA THR A 291 -9.16 35.53 24.67
C THR A 291 -8.95 34.79 25.99
N GLY A 292 -9.60 33.64 26.20
CA GLY A 292 -9.52 32.88 27.45
C GLY A 292 -10.28 33.51 28.63
N HIS A 293 -11.12 34.51 28.38
CA HIS A 293 -11.91 35.18 29.43
C HIS A 293 -13.15 34.37 29.77
N SER A 294 -13.47 34.29 31.06
CA SER A 294 -14.56 33.44 31.58
C SER A 294 -15.62 34.22 32.38
N ASP A 295 -15.36 35.49 32.72
CA ASP A 295 -16.29 36.29 33.51
C ASP A 295 -17.21 37.15 32.63
N PHE A 296 -18.48 36.77 32.55
CA PHE A 296 -19.50 37.40 31.72
C PHE A 296 -20.76 37.71 32.54
N GLU A 297 -21.23 38.96 32.46
CA GLU A 297 -22.46 39.43 33.07
C GLU A 297 -23.53 39.69 32.00
N GLU A 298 -24.78 39.32 32.28
CA GLU A 298 -25.92 39.68 31.43
C GLU A 298 -26.23 41.17 31.56
N SER A 299 -26.18 41.92 30.46
CA SER A 299 -26.53 43.33 30.40
C SER A 299 -27.78 43.55 29.56
N THR A 300 -28.66 44.46 29.99
CA THR A 300 -29.87 44.86 29.24
C THR A 300 -29.60 45.95 28.20
N THR A 301 -28.33 46.20 27.88
CA THR A 301 -27.93 47.27 26.98
C THR A 301 -28.02 46.79 25.53
N ALA A 302 -29.01 47.29 24.79
CA ALA A 302 -29.13 47.03 23.36
C ALA A 302 -27.94 47.66 22.62
N VAL A 303 -27.08 46.81 22.05
CA VAL A 303 -25.96 47.26 21.21
C VAL A 303 -26.55 47.90 19.95
N LYS A 304 -26.30 49.20 19.73
CA LYS A 304 -26.70 49.86 18.48
C LYS A 304 -26.08 49.11 17.29
N PRO A 305 -26.88 48.66 16.31
CA PRO A 305 -26.35 47.99 15.13
C PRO A 305 -25.43 48.96 14.37
N LEU A 306 -24.22 48.52 14.01
CA LEU A 306 -23.31 49.32 13.20
C LEU A 306 -24.02 49.81 11.94
N THR A 307 -23.74 51.05 11.55
CA THR A 307 -24.30 51.66 10.34
C THR A 307 -23.90 50.83 9.11
N ALA A 308 -24.74 50.85 8.08
CA ALA A 308 -24.52 50.04 6.87
C ALA A 308 -23.16 50.33 6.20
N GLU A 309 -22.68 51.57 6.32
CA GLU A 309 -21.43 52.04 5.74
C GLU A 309 -20.19 51.50 6.46
N GLU A 310 -20.19 51.46 7.80
CA GLU A 310 -19.09 50.90 8.59
C GLU A 310 -18.97 49.38 8.44
N LYS A 311 -20.11 48.69 8.27
CA LYS A 311 -20.13 47.25 7.96
C LYS A 311 -19.54 46.99 6.57
N ALA A 312 -19.89 47.81 5.58
CA ALA A 312 -19.34 47.70 4.23
C ALA A 312 -17.82 47.93 4.20
N ALA A 313 -17.31 48.92 4.95
CA ALA A 313 -15.88 49.19 5.06
C ALA A 313 -15.10 48.02 5.70
N LYS A 314 -15.60 47.44 6.80
CA LYS A 314 -14.97 46.27 7.44
C LYS A 314 -15.02 45.02 6.56
N ILE A 315 -16.09 44.83 5.80
CA ILE A 315 -16.18 43.72 4.83
C ILE A 315 -15.14 43.91 3.72
N ALA A 316 -14.92 45.14 3.25
CA ALA A 316 -13.90 45.44 2.25
C ALA A 316 -12.48 45.19 2.79
N GLU A 317 -12.19 45.63 4.01
CA GLU A 317 -10.90 45.41 4.68
C GLU A 317 -10.60 43.91 4.88
N ILE A 318 -11.60 43.13 5.33
CA ILE A 318 -11.48 41.68 5.50
C ILE A 318 -11.25 40.98 4.14
N LYS A 319 -11.92 41.44 3.07
CA LYS A 319 -11.73 40.90 1.72
C LYS A 319 -10.31 41.12 1.19
N GLU A 320 -9.74 42.31 1.42
CA GLU A 320 -8.36 42.61 1.03
C GLU A 320 -7.34 41.77 1.84
N LEU A 321 -7.56 41.59 3.15
CA LEU A 321 -6.72 40.70 3.97
C LEU A 321 -6.78 39.23 3.51
N LEU A 322 -7.97 38.73 3.14
CA LEU A 322 -8.12 37.37 2.62
C LEU A 322 -7.44 37.21 1.25
N LYS A 323 -7.49 38.24 0.40
CA LYS A 323 -6.81 38.26 -0.90
C LYS A 323 -5.29 38.25 -0.72
N ALA A 324 -4.76 39.05 0.19
CA ALA A 324 -3.34 39.05 0.55
C ALA A 324 -2.88 37.68 1.07
N LYS A 325 -3.61 37.07 2.00
CA LYS A 325 -3.30 35.72 2.51
C LYS A 325 -3.38 34.62 1.44
N ARG A 326 -4.29 34.74 0.48
CA ARG A 326 -4.38 33.79 -0.65
C ARG A 326 -3.18 33.93 -1.58
N ALA A 327 -2.74 35.15 -1.88
CA ALA A 327 -1.55 35.39 -2.70
C ALA A 327 -0.27 34.86 -2.02
N GLU A 328 -0.10 35.10 -0.72
CA GLU A 328 1.02 34.57 0.06
C GLU A 328 1.04 33.03 0.06
N ARG A 329 -0.12 32.38 0.23
CA ARG A 329 -0.23 30.91 0.15
C ARG A 329 0.16 30.38 -1.24
N GLU A 330 -0.27 31.06 -2.30
CA GLU A 330 0.04 30.66 -3.68
C GLU A 330 1.56 30.76 -3.96
N GLU A 331 2.23 31.78 -3.43
CA GLU A 331 3.69 31.91 -3.54
C GLU A 331 4.43 30.84 -2.74
N ALA A 332 3.99 30.51 -1.53
CA ALA A 332 4.53 29.42 -0.73
C ALA A 332 4.39 28.06 -1.45
N GLU A 333 3.22 27.77 -2.02
CA GLU A 333 2.99 26.54 -2.79
C GLU A 333 3.92 26.42 -4.01
N LYS A 334 4.24 27.54 -4.67
CA LYS A 334 5.21 27.57 -5.80
C LYS A 334 6.62 27.25 -5.33
N VAL A 335 7.05 27.79 -4.19
CA VAL A 335 8.37 27.49 -3.60
C VAL A 335 8.46 26.02 -3.20
N ASP A 336 7.45 25.50 -2.51
CA ASP A 336 7.38 24.09 -2.09
C ASP A 336 7.38 23.14 -3.29
N HIS A 337 6.72 23.52 -4.39
CA HIS A 337 6.73 22.74 -5.63
C HIS A 337 8.14 22.69 -6.25
N ILE A 338 8.84 23.82 -6.30
CA ILE A 338 10.21 23.90 -6.80
C ILE A 338 11.16 23.06 -5.91
N GLU A 339 10.98 23.09 -4.60
CA GLU A 339 11.78 22.32 -3.66
C GLU A 339 11.55 20.80 -3.80
N ARG A 340 10.28 20.37 -3.88
CA ARG A 340 9.93 18.96 -4.16
C ARG A 340 10.50 18.48 -5.48
N GLU A 341 10.44 19.30 -6.52
CA GLU A 341 11.04 18.99 -7.83
C GLU A 341 12.56 18.85 -7.75
N LYS A 342 13.25 19.74 -7.01
CA LYS A 342 14.70 19.63 -6.75
C LYS A 342 15.04 18.36 -5.98
N GLN A 343 14.29 18.02 -4.94
CA GLN A 343 14.53 16.82 -4.14
C GLN A 343 14.29 15.54 -4.93
N ARG A 344 13.25 15.48 -5.77
CA ARG A 344 13.04 14.35 -6.69
C ARG A 344 14.24 14.15 -7.63
N ARG A 345 14.79 15.24 -8.19
CA ARG A 345 15.97 15.18 -9.06
C ARG A 345 17.23 14.75 -8.31
N PHE A 346 17.40 15.21 -7.08
CA PHE A 346 18.51 14.80 -6.22
C PHE A 346 18.43 13.30 -5.90
N GLN A 347 17.29 12.82 -5.42
CA GLN A 347 17.06 11.40 -5.13
C GLN A 347 17.20 10.54 -6.39
N GLY A 348 16.72 11.01 -7.55
CA GLY A 348 16.90 10.31 -8.82
C GLY A 348 18.37 10.16 -9.21
N LYS A 349 19.20 11.19 -9.00
CA LYS A 349 20.66 11.12 -9.23
C LYS A 349 21.35 10.21 -8.23
N GLU A 350 20.94 10.25 -6.97
CA GLU A 350 21.49 9.41 -5.91
C GLU A 350 21.19 7.92 -6.18
N MET A 351 19.95 7.59 -6.53
CA MET A 351 19.55 6.24 -6.92
C MET A 351 20.26 5.72 -8.18
N ALA A 352 20.56 6.60 -9.14
CA ALA A 352 21.35 6.23 -10.30
C ALA A 352 22.80 5.90 -9.92
N LYS A 353 23.41 6.70 -9.03
CA LYS A 353 24.77 6.49 -8.55
C LYS A 353 24.90 5.21 -7.72
N THR A 354 23.96 4.96 -6.80
CA THR A 354 23.97 3.73 -5.99
C THR A 354 23.78 2.49 -6.87
N ARG A 355 22.91 2.55 -7.88
CA ARG A 355 22.73 1.46 -8.85
C ARG A 355 24.01 1.16 -9.64
N GLU A 356 24.71 2.19 -10.12
CA GLU A 356 25.97 2.03 -10.84
C GLU A 356 27.07 1.41 -9.94
N GLU A 357 27.14 1.83 -8.68
CA GLU A 357 28.08 1.28 -7.70
C GLU A 357 27.79 -0.21 -7.40
N MET A 358 26.51 -0.57 -7.20
CA MET A 358 26.09 -1.96 -7.01
C MET A 358 26.41 -2.84 -8.23
N GLU A 359 26.15 -2.36 -9.45
CA GLU A 359 26.46 -3.10 -10.69
C GLU A 359 27.97 -3.31 -10.84
N LYS A 360 28.78 -2.30 -10.51
CA LYS A 360 30.25 -2.39 -10.52
C LYS A 360 30.76 -3.40 -9.50
N GLU A 361 30.17 -3.45 -8.30
CA GLU A 361 30.53 -4.43 -7.27
C GLU A 361 30.13 -5.85 -7.68
N GLN A 362 28.93 -6.03 -8.24
CA GLN A 362 28.46 -7.32 -8.75
C GLN A 362 29.40 -7.84 -9.85
N ARG A 363 29.78 -7.00 -10.81
CA ARG A 363 30.71 -7.37 -11.88
C ARG A 363 32.09 -7.76 -11.35
N LYS A 364 32.58 -7.10 -10.29
CA LYS A 364 33.83 -7.47 -9.62
C LYS A 364 33.70 -8.83 -8.93
N ARG A 365 32.59 -9.09 -8.24
CA ARG A 365 32.33 -10.37 -7.54
C ARG A 365 32.26 -11.53 -8.52
N GLU A 366 31.55 -11.37 -9.63
CA GLU A 366 31.47 -12.38 -10.69
C GLU A 366 32.83 -12.63 -11.35
N ALA A 367 33.62 -11.58 -11.60
CA ALA A 367 34.95 -11.72 -12.17
C ALA A 367 35.91 -12.47 -11.21
N LEU A 368 35.82 -12.22 -9.90
CA LEU A 368 36.58 -12.94 -8.89
C LEU A 368 36.12 -14.39 -8.76
N ALA A 369 34.81 -14.66 -8.81
CA ALA A 369 34.26 -16.01 -8.80
C ALA A 369 34.75 -16.83 -10.01
N ARG A 370 34.68 -16.27 -11.22
CA ARG A 370 35.21 -16.92 -12.44
C ARG A 370 36.71 -17.19 -12.36
N LYS A 371 37.49 -16.30 -11.75
CA LYS A 371 38.93 -16.52 -11.51
C LYS A 371 39.16 -17.66 -10.52
N ARG A 372 38.38 -17.73 -9.43
CA ARG A 372 38.46 -18.79 -8.43
C ARG A 372 38.09 -20.16 -9.03
N GLU A 373 36.98 -20.23 -9.75
CA GLU A 373 36.54 -21.44 -10.44
C GLU A 373 37.59 -21.93 -11.45
N LYS A 374 38.18 -21.03 -12.24
CA LYS A 374 39.28 -21.37 -13.15
C LYS A 374 40.51 -21.91 -12.42
N GLN A 375 40.84 -21.38 -11.23
CA GLN A 375 41.95 -21.88 -10.42
C GLN A 375 41.65 -23.24 -9.79
N GLU A 376 40.44 -23.45 -9.29
CA GLU A 376 39.99 -24.73 -8.72
C GLU A 376 39.94 -25.82 -9.81
N ALA A 377 39.40 -25.52 -11.00
CA ALA A 377 39.42 -26.42 -12.15
C ALA A 377 40.85 -26.76 -12.60
N LYS A 378 41.79 -25.80 -12.52
CA LYS A 378 43.20 -26.06 -12.79
C LYS A 378 43.81 -27.00 -11.74
N ARG A 379 43.57 -26.75 -10.45
CA ARG A 379 44.05 -27.60 -9.36
C ARG A 379 43.51 -29.02 -9.46
N GLU A 380 42.23 -29.18 -9.79
CA GLU A 380 41.61 -30.50 -9.97
C GLU A 380 42.21 -31.24 -11.16
N ARG A 381 42.41 -30.55 -12.29
CA ARG A 381 43.10 -31.11 -13.46
C ARG A 381 44.53 -31.55 -13.12
N ASP A 382 45.26 -30.72 -12.37
CA ASP A 382 46.63 -31.03 -11.96
C ASP A 382 46.66 -32.22 -10.98
N ARG A 383 45.67 -32.34 -10.08
CA ARG A 383 45.48 -33.50 -9.18
C ARG A 383 45.23 -34.80 -9.96
N ILE A 384 44.25 -34.80 -10.87
CA ILE A 384 43.93 -35.97 -11.70
C ILE A 384 45.15 -36.40 -12.52
N ARG A 385 45.90 -35.43 -13.07
CA ARG A 385 47.15 -35.71 -13.81
C ARG A 385 48.19 -36.38 -12.94
N ALA A 386 48.39 -35.92 -11.70
CA ALA A 386 49.34 -36.52 -10.76
C ALA A 386 48.93 -37.95 -10.35
N GLU A 387 47.63 -38.19 -10.18
CA GLU A 387 47.09 -39.52 -9.86
C GLU A 387 47.30 -40.51 -11.02
N LEU A 388 47.04 -40.08 -12.26
CA LEU A 388 47.34 -40.85 -13.47
C LEU A 388 48.84 -41.12 -13.63
N GLU A 389 49.70 -40.16 -13.29
CA GLU A 389 51.16 -40.35 -13.34
C GLU A 389 51.62 -41.39 -12.32
N LYS A 390 51.04 -41.36 -11.11
CA LYS A 390 51.33 -42.34 -10.05
C LYS A 390 50.90 -43.75 -10.45
N ASP A 391 49.67 -43.91 -10.96
CA ASP A 391 49.19 -45.20 -11.46
C ASP A 391 50.03 -45.70 -12.65
N LYS A 392 50.42 -44.81 -13.59
CA LYS A 392 51.33 -45.16 -14.68
C LYS A 392 52.70 -45.63 -14.17
N ARG A 393 53.23 -45.00 -13.12
CA ARG A 393 54.50 -45.38 -12.46
C ARG A 393 54.39 -46.74 -11.78
N GLU A 394 53.28 -47.01 -11.09
CA GLU A 394 53.01 -48.31 -10.43
C GLU A 394 52.89 -49.44 -11.46
N ARG A 395 52.17 -49.22 -12.57
CA ARG A 395 52.08 -50.21 -13.67
C ARG A 395 53.43 -50.49 -14.33
N ALA A 396 54.26 -49.46 -14.51
CA ALA A 396 55.61 -49.62 -15.05
C ALA A 396 56.51 -50.43 -14.11
N ALA A 397 56.43 -50.18 -12.80
CA ALA A 397 57.19 -50.93 -11.79
C ALA A 397 56.76 -52.41 -11.72
N ASN A 398 55.47 -52.71 -11.91
CA ASN A 398 54.91 -54.06 -11.82
C ASN A 398 54.83 -54.82 -13.16
N LYS A 399 55.63 -54.43 -14.17
CA LYS A 399 55.66 -55.08 -15.50
C LYS A 399 54.27 -55.24 -16.15
N GLY A 400 53.36 -54.28 -15.93
CA GLY A 400 52.03 -54.26 -16.54
C GLY A 400 50.92 -55.03 -15.81
N LYS A 401 51.17 -55.59 -14.61
CA LYS A 401 50.12 -56.25 -13.80
C LYS A 401 49.74 -55.39 -12.58
N LEU A 402 48.48 -54.95 -12.51
CA LEU A 402 47.96 -54.17 -11.38
C LEU A 402 47.80 -55.08 -10.15
N GLN A 403 48.42 -54.75 -9.01
CA GLN A 403 48.14 -55.39 -7.72
C GLN A 403 47.20 -54.48 -6.93
N SER A 404 45.90 -54.64 -7.10
CA SER A 404 44.95 -54.18 -6.07
C SER A 404 43.61 -54.92 -6.14
N THR A 405 43.24 -55.50 -5.01
CA THR A 405 41.87 -55.83 -4.62
C THR A 405 41.24 -54.54 -4.08
N LEU A 406 40.75 -53.69 -4.97
CA LEU A 406 39.90 -52.54 -4.64
C LEU A 406 38.64 -52.68 -5.50
N GLY A 407 37.67 -53.40 -4.95
CA GLY A 407 36.36 -53.58 -5.55
C GLY A 407 35.56 -52.29 -5.49
N VAL A 408 34.88 -52.02 -6.61
CA VAL A 408 33.51 -51.49 -6.69
C VAL A 408 33.14 -50.50 -5.57
N ASP A 409 33.49 -49.24 -5.78
CA ASP A 409 32.53 -48.14 -5.69
C ASP A 409 33.09 -46.91 -6.44
N GLY A 410 32.49 -46.63 -7.60
CA GLY A 410 32.34 -45.25 -8.08
C GLY A 410 33.09 -44.77 -9.33
N TYR A 411 33.99 -45.55 -9.94
CA TYR A 411 34.59 -45.13 -11.23
C TYR A 411 34.38 -46.20 -12.31
N ASN A 412 33.31 -46.01 -13.10
CA ASN A 412 33.05 -46.77 -14.30
C ASN A 412 33.72 -46.06 -15.50
N PRO A 413 34.87 -46.55 -16.00
CA PRO A 413 35.53 -45.94 -17.16
C PRO A 413 34.74 -46.10 -18.48
N SER A 414 33.59 -46.79 -18.44
CA SER A 414 32.64 -46.91 -19.55
C SER A 414 31.50 -45.88 -19.52
N ALA A 415 31.37 -45.08 -18.44
CA ALA A 415 30.31 -44.08 -18.30
C ALA A 415 30.72 -42.67 -18.73
N ILE A 416 31.98 -42.47 -19.12
CA ILE A 416 32.41 -41.27 -19.84
C ILE A 416 32.42 -41.62 -21.32
N GLN A 417 31.28 -41.41 -21.99
CA GLN A 417 31.30 -41.18 -23.42
C GLN A 417 32.09 -39.88 -23.66
N TYR A 418 33.37 -40.01 -23.94
CA TYR A 418 34.03 -39.02 -24.76
C TYR A 418 33.45 -39.16 -26.15
N ASP A 419 32.65 -38.18 -26.58
CA ASP A 419 32.43 -37.92 -28.00
C ASP A 419 33.79 -37.50 -28.61
N ASN A 420 34.62 -38.49 -28.87
CA ASN A 420 35.71 -38.42 -29.83
C ASN A 420 35.10 -38.76 -31.19
N THR A 421 34.47 -37.78 -31.82
CA THR A 421 34.40 -37.78 -33.29
C THR A 421 35.79 -37.42 -33.81
N PRO A 422 36.43 -38.26 -34.63
CA PRO A 422 37.69 -37.90 -35.27
C PRO A 422 37.40 -36.80 -36.29
N ASP A 423 38.08 -35.66 -36.17
CA ASP A 423 38.21 -34.68 -37.24
C ASP A 423 38.90 -35.36 -38.44
N GLY A 424 38.13 -35.61 -39.48
CA GLY A 424 38.56 -36.11 -40.79
C GLY A 424 37.58 -35.60 -41.84
N ASP A 425 38.10 -34.78 -42.74
CA ASP A 425 37.41 -33.93 -43.68
C ASP A 425 36.32 -34.61 -44.54
N GLU A 426 35.09 -34.10 -44.51
CA GLU A 426 34.16 -34.06 -45.65
C GLU A 426 33.13 -32.92 -45.46
N PRO A 427 32.63 -32.33 -46.56
CA PRO A 427 32.30 -30.91 -46.66
C PRO A 427 31.05 -30.53 -45.86
N LEU A 428 31.02 -29.28 -45.42
CA LEU A 428 29.88 -28.62 -44.74
C LEU A 428 28.57 -28.86 -45.49
N ALA A 429 27.89 -29.95 -45.16
CA ALA A 429 26.51 -30.18 -45.54
C ALA A 429 25.67 -29.16 -44.77
N GLN A 430 25.14 -28.19 -45.49
CA GLN A 430 24.17 -27.23 -44.99
C GLN A 430 23.11 -27.98 -44.20
N LYS A 431 22.89 -27.57 -42.93
CA LYS A 431 21.80 -28.10 -42.11
C LYS A 431 20.53 -28.13 -42.96
N PRO A 432 19.84 -29.27 -43.09
CA PRO A 432 18.57 -29.28 -43.78
C PRO A 432 17.63 -28.36 -43.00
N LYS A 433 17.13 -27.33 -43.69
CA LYS A 433 15.96 -26.58 -43.24
C LYS A 433 14.83 -27.61 -43.12
N THR A 434 14.57 -28.11 -41.93
CA THR A 434 13.40 -28.96 -41.69
C THR A 434 12.19 -28.04 -41.67
N SER A 435 11.57 -27.94 -42.84
CA SER A 435 10.19 -27.56 -43.07
C SER A 435 9.23 -28.52 -42.35
N GLY A 436 7.99 -28.07 -42.18
CA GLY A 436 7.03 -28.47 -41.16
C GLY A 436 6.65 -29.96 -41.05
N SER A 437 6.30 -30.35 -39.82
CA SER A 437 5.19 -31.28 -39.48
C SER A 437 5.23 -31.76 -38.02
N ALA A 438 6.32 -31.54 -37.27
CA ALA A 438 6.42 -31.98 -35.86
C ALA A 438 5.80 -31.02 -34.81
N SER A 439 5.16 -29.93 -35.24
CA SER A 439 4.75 -28.83 -34.34
C SER A 439 3.34 -28.97 -33.76
N ALA A 440 2.41 -29.61 -34.46
CA ALA A 440 0.99 -29.70 -34.05
C ALA A 440 0.77 -30.44 -32.73
N ALA A 441 1.50 -31.55 -32.49
CA ALA A 441 1.38 -32.36 -31.27
C ALA A 441 1.83 -31.62 -30.00
N LYS A 442 2.70 -30.61 -30.13
CA LYS A 442 3.24 -29.86 -28.99
C LYS A 442 2.34 -28.68 -28.60
N ILE A 443 1.39 -28.29 -29.46
CA ILE A 443 0.48 -27.16 -29.21
C ILE A 443 -0.37 -27.43 -27.96
N ASP A 444 -0.93 -28.63 -27.81
CA ASP A 444 -1.75 -28.99 -26.65
C ASP A 444 -0.94 -28.99 -25.34
N GLU A 445 0.31 -29.43 -25.40
CA GLU A 445 1.25 -29.36 -24.29
C GLU A 445 1.53 -27.92 -23.86
N TYR A 446 1.75 -27.01 -24.83
CA TYR A 446 2.00 -25.60 -24.54
C TYR A 446 0.75 -24.88 -24.03
N ILE A 447 -0.43 -25.18 -24.56
CA ILE A 447 -1.71 -24.65 -24.05
C ILE A 447 -1.92 -25.12 -22.59
N THR A 448 -1.66 -26.39 -22.30
CA THR A 448 -1.76 -26.94 -20.94
C THR A 448 -0.79 -26.23 -20.00
N LYS A 449 0.46 -26.00 -20.41
CA LYS A 449 1.46 -25.24 -19.64
C LYS A 449 1.06 -23.79 -19.39
N VAL A 450 0.50 -23.09 -20.38
CA VAL A 450 0.02 -21.70 -20.17
C VAL A 450 -1.21 -21.70 -19.25
N SER A 451 -2.07 -22.71 -19.36
CA SER A 451 -3.26 -22.83 -18.51
C SER A 451 -2.93 -23.13 -17.04
N SER A 452 -1.81 -23.81 -16.75
CA SER A 452 -1.42 -24.12 -15.36
C SER A 452 -1.12 -22.89 -14.51
N TYR A 453 -0.86 -21.72 -15.13
CA TYR A 453 -0.66 -20.44 -14.45
C TYR A 453 -1.99 -19.84 -13.94
N ARG A 454 -2.61 -20.49 -12.94
CA ARG A 454 -3.89 -20.07 -12.34
C ARG A 454 -3.78 -18.92 -11.35
N ALA A 455 -2.62 -18.73 -10.70
CA ALA A 455 -2.40 -17.66 -9.73
C ALA A 455 -2.62 -16.28 -10.38
N GLY A 456 -3.50 -15.44 -9.80
CA GLY A 456 -3.77 -14.08 -10.28
C GLY A 456 -4.59 -13.95 -11.57
N GLY A 457 -5.05 -15.07 -12.14
CA GLY A 457 -5.80 -15.06 -13.42
C GLY A 457 -4.94 -14.74 -14.64
N ASP A 458 -3.61 -14.73 -14.51
CA ASP A 458 -2.73 -14.24 -15.55
C ASP A 458 -2.56 -15.22 -16.71
N GLY A 459 -2.66 -16.53 -16.47
CA GLY A 459 -2.73 -17.53 -17.53
C GLY A 459 -3.93 -17.31 -18.45
N GLY A 460 -5.09 -16.93 -17.90
CA GLY A 460 -6.30 -16.61 -18.67
C GLY A 460 -6.14 -15.35 -19.52
N LYS A 461 -5.48 -14.31 -18.97
CA LYS A 461 -5.10 -13.10 -19.73
C LYS A 461 -4.13 -13.44 -20.88
N CYS A 462 -3.16 -14.33 -20.64
CA CYS A 462 -2.23 -14.81 -21.65
C CYS A 462 -2.95 -15.56 -22.77
N LEU A 463 -3.81 -16.54 -22.44
CA LEU A 463 -4.62 -17.29 -23.40
C LEU A 463 -5.51 -16.38 -24.25
N LYS A 464 -6.09 -15.33 -23.64
CA LYS A 464 -6.90 -14.34 -24.37
C LYS A 464 -6.09 -13.54 -25.39
N VAL A 465 -4.86 -13.16 -25.05
CA VAL A 465 -3.96 -12.45 -25.99
C VAL A 465 -3.44 -13.39 -27.08
N LEU A 466 -3.08 -14.63 -26.74
CA LEU A 466 -2.69 -15.64 -27.73
C LEU A 466 -3.82 -15.95 -28.71
N LYS A 467 -5.06 -16.09 -28.21
CA LYS A 467 -6.26 -16.24 -29.05
C LYS A 467 -6.40 -15.07 -30.02
N LEU A 468 -6.20 -13.83 -29.55
CA LEU A 468 -6.32 -12.64 -30.41
C LEU A 468 -5.25 -12.63 -31.51
N LEU A 469 -3.99 -12.92 -31.17
CA LEU A 469 -2.88 -12.93 -32.13
C LEU A 469 -3.04 -14.04 -33.18
N VAL A 470 -3.32 -15.27 -32.75
CA VAL A 470 -3.52 -16.43 -33.64
C VAL A 470 -4.83 -16.28 -34.41
N GLY A 471 -5.90 -15.79 -33.78
CA GLY A 471 -7.21 -15.60 -34.40
C GLY A 471 -7.20 -14.54 -35.49
N ASN A 472 -6.55 -13.40 -35.27
CA ASN A 472 -6.43 -12.37 -36.30
C ASN A 472 -5.65 -12.87 -37.52
N ALA A 473 -4.61 -13.68 -37.33
CA ALA A 473 -3.84 -14.30 -38.40
C ALA A 473 -4.63 -15.39 -39.15
N ALA A 474 -5.50 -16.13 -38.45
CA ALA A 474 -6.34 -17.18 -39.03
C ALA A 474 -7.56 -16.64 -39.79
N ASP A 475 -8.19 -15.58 -39.27
CA ASP A 475 -9.42 -15.00 -39.82
C ASP A 475 -9.13 -14.04 -40.98
N ASN A 476 -7.99 -13.35 -40.97
CA ASN A 476 -7.61 -12.35 -41.97
C ASN A 476 -6.22 -12.66 -42.59
N PRO A 477 -6.07 -13.72 -43.40
CA PRO A 477 -4.78 -14.13 -43.95
C PRO A 477 -4.20 -13.16 -44.99
N GLY A 478 -5.02 -12.26 -45.53
CA GLY A 478 -4.61 -11.25 -46.53
C GLY A 478 -3.97 -9.99 -45.94
N GLU A 479 -4.04 -9.77 -44.62
CA GLU A 479 -3.54 -8.54 -44.00
C GLU A 479 -2.16 -8.75 -43.36
N GLU A 480 -1.11 -8.16 -43.95
CA GLU A 480 0.29 -8.32 -43.52
C GLU A 480 0.54 -7.89 -42.06
N LYS A 481 -0.25 -6.95 -41.55
CA LYS A 481 -0.16 -6.48 -40.15
C LYS A 481 -0.44 -7.60 -39.13
N PHE A 482 -1.18 -8.64 -39.50
CA PHE A 482 -1.48 -9.77 -38.60
C PHE A 482 -0.52 -10.95 -38.77
N LYS A 483 0.28 -10.94 -39.85
CA LYS A 483 1.42 -11.85 -40.02
C LYS A 483 2.61 -11.43 -39.16
N ASN A 484 2.68 -10.16 -38.78
CA ASN A 484 3.78 -9.59 -38.01
C ASN A 484 3.38 -9.25 -36.57
N ILE A 485 4.05 -9.86 -35.58
CA ILE A 485 3.86 -9.62 -34.16
C ILE A 485 5.09 -8.91 -33.60
N ASN A 486 4.89 -7.71 -33.07
CA ASN A 486 5.93 -6.98 -32.35
C ASN A 486 6.03 -7.47 -30.90
N MET A 487 7.18 -8.04 -30.52
CA MET A 487 7.43 -8.52 -29.16
C MET A 487 7.62 -7.39 -28.13
N GLU A 488 7.76 -6.16 -28.59
CA GLU A 488 8.01 -5.01 -27.72
C GLU A 488 6.75 -4.33 -27.18
N THR A 489 5.59 -4.60 -27.78
CA THR A 489 4.31 -4.06 -27.35
C THR A 489 4.03 -4.43 -25.89
N ASN A 490 3.48 -3.49 -25.13
CA ASN A 490 3.18 -3.69 -23.70
C ASN A 490 2.34 -4.97 -23.47
N ALA A 491 1.34 -5.22 -24.32
CA ALA A 491 0.54 -6.44 -24.28
C ALA A 491 1.37 -7.74 -24.39
N TYR A 492 2.39 -7.77 -25.28
CA TYR A 492 3.26 -8.94 -25.42
C TYR A 492 4.24 -9.05 -24.24
N LYS A 493 4.90 -7.95 -23.84
CA LYS A 493 5.88 -7.92 -22.74
C LYS A 493 5.28 -8.35 -21.40
N SER A 494 4.06 -7.89 -21.10
CA SER A 494 3.41 -8.16 -19.80
C SER A 494 2.60 -9.47 -19.81
N LYS A 495 1.95 -9.83 -20.92
CA LYS A 495 0.96 -10.93 -20.93
C LYS A 495 1.40 -12.18 -21.69
N VAL A 496 2.45 -12.13 -22.51
CA VAL A 496 2.89 -13.28 -23.33
C VAL A 496 4.33 -13.69 -23.01
N LYS A 497 5.26 -12.73 -22.92
CA LYS A 497 6.68 -12.97 -22.64
C LYS A 497 6.98 -13.69 -21.31
N PRO A 498 6.28 -13.42 -20.18
CA PRO A 498 6.60 -14.05 -18.89
C PRO A 498 6.21 -15.53 -18.80
N PHE A 499 5.32 -16.01 -19.68
CA PHE A 499 4.76 -17.36 -19.58
C PHE A 499 5.56 -18.36 -20.41
N LEU A 500 6.15 -19.35 -19.74
CA LEU A 500 6.83 -20.47 -20.40
C LEU A 500 5.81 -21.27 -21.23
N GLY A 501 6.07 -21.40 -22.52
CA GLY A 501 5.19 -22.08 -23.48
C GLY A 501 4.46 -21.15 -24.44
N ALA A 502 4.22 -19.88 -24.07
CA ALA A 502 3.48 -18.94 -24.93
C ALA A 502 4.25 -18.58 -26.22
N LYS A 503 5.56 -18.26 -26.10
CA LYS A 503 6.43 -18.04 -27.27
C LYS A 503 6.60 -19.32 -28.09
N SER A 504 6.76 -20.47 -27.42
CA SER A 504 6.93 -21.78 -28.07
C SER A 504 5.68 -22.18 -28.86
N LEU A 505 4.50 -21.82 -28.38
CA LEU A 505 3.23 -22.02 -29.08
C LEU A 505 3.18 -21.20 -30.37
N LEU A 506 3.56 -19.92 -30.34
CA LEU A 506 3.63 -19.10 -31.56
C LEU A 506 4.63 -19.68 -32.58
N LEU A 507 5.78 -20.15 -32.11
CA LEU A 507 6.76 -20.82 -32.98
C LEU A 507 6.23 -22.14 -33.58
N ALA A 508 5.46 -22.91 -32.82
CA ALA A 508 4.87 -24.16 -33.27
C ALA A 508 3.76 -23.95 -34.33
N VAL A 509 3.03 -22.83 -34.22
CA VAL A 509 1.97 -22.45 -35.14
C VAL A 509 2.51 -21.93 -36.49
N GLY A 510 3.77 -21.49 -36.54
CA GLY A 510 4.44 -21.07 -37.78
C GLY A 510 5.02 -19.65 -37.75
N PHE A 511 4.93 -18.94 -36.63
CA PHE A 511 5.63 -17.67 -36.47
C PHE A 511 7.13 -17.92 -36.27
N ALA A 512 7.99 -17.11 -36.87
CA ALA A 512 9.43 -17.20 -36.72
C ALA A 512 10.04 -15.80 -36.48
N PRO A 513 11.19 -15.69 -35.79
CA PRO A 513 11.89 -14.42 -35.69
C PRO A 513 12.25 -13.91 -37.09
N LYS A 514 11.99 -12.62 -37.35
CA LYS A 514 12.37 -12.00 -38.62
C LYS A 514 13.90 -11.98 -38.77
N ASP A 515 14.41 -12.35 -39.93
CA ASP A 515 15.85 -12.58 -40.17
C ASP A 515 16.75 -11.37 -39.79
N ASN A 516 16.23 -10.14 -39.88
CA ASN A 516 16.96 -8.91 -39.57
C ASN A 516 16.56 -8.22 -38.25
N ASP A 517 15.49 -8.68 -37.57
CA ASP A 517 14.96 -8.04 -36.36
C ASP A 517 14.52 -9.08 -35.31
N PRO A 518 15.29 -9.32 -34.24
CA PRO A 518 14.94 -10.29 -33.20
C PRO A 518 13.74 -9.87 -32.34
N THR A 519 13.24 -8.66 -32.55
CA THR A 519 12.10 -8.04 -31.83
C THR A 519 10.76 -8.33 -32.49
N HIS A 520 10.74 -8.87 -33.71
CA HIS A 520 9.52 -9.17 -34.47
C HIS A 520 9.42 -10.65 -34.80
N LEU A 521 8.20 -11.19 -34.69
CA LEU A 521 7.84 -12.53 -35.14
C LEU A 521 6.97 -12.40 -36.40
N GLU A 522 7.35 -13.08 -37.48
CA GLU A 522 6.66 -13.10 -38.76
C GLU A 522 6.12 -14.50 -39.05
N LEU A 523 4.86 -14.58 -39.47
CA LEU A 523 4.25 -15.82 -39.95
C LEU A 523 4.85 -16.16 -41.32
N LYS A 524 5.47 -17.32 -41.44
CA LYS A 524 6.07 -17.74 -42.71
C LYS A 524 5.00 -17.96 -43.79
N ASP A 525 5.37 -17.75 -45.04
CA ASP A 525 4.47 -17.97 -46.19
C ASP A 525 4.06 -19.44 -46.37
N ASP A 526 4.80 -20.39 -45.79
CA ASP A 526 4.49 -21.82 -45.77
C ASP A 526 3.63 -22.25 -44.55
N ALA A 527 3.07 -21.30 -43.81
CA ALA A 527 2.26 -21.59 -42.63
C ALA A 527 0.97 -22.36 -42.97
N ASP A 528 0.68 -23.37 -42.16
CA ASP A 528 -0.54 -24.16 -42.26
C ASP A 528 -1.72 -23.40 -41.65
N TYR A 529 -2.55 -22.82 -42.52
CA TYR A 529 -3.74 -22.07 -42.11
C TYR A 529 -4.81 -22.94 -41.44
N GLN A 530 -4.84 -24.26 -41.70
CA GLN A 530 -5.73 -25.16 -41.01
C GLN A 530 -5.27 -25.36 -39.56
N LEU A 531 -3.95 -25.51 -39.35
CA LEU A 531 -3.36 -25.58 -38.02
C LEU A 531 -3.60 -24.31 -37.19
N LEU A 532 -3.57 -23.13 -37.83
CA LEU A 532 -3.92 -21.85 -37.21
C LEU A 532 -5.37 -21.82 -36.70
N LYS A 533 -6.32 -22.29 -37.52
CA LYS A 533 -7.75 -22.38 -37.16
C LYS A 533 -7.98 -23.39 -36.03
N ASP A 534 -7.38 -24.58 -36.13
CA ASP A 534 -7.49 -25.61 -35.10
C ASP A 534 -6.89 -25.12 -33.76
N THR A 535 -5.78 -24.38 -33.81
CA THR A 535 -5.15 -23.78 -32.63
C THR A 535 -6.03 -22.70 -32.00
N LYS A 536 -6.70 -21.87 -32.81
CA LYS A 536 -7.69 -20.89 -32.33
C LYS A 536 -8.81 -21.58 -31.56
N GLU A 537 -9.39 -22.65 -32.10
CA GLU A 537 -10.45 -23.41 -31.41
C GLU A 537 -9.96 -24.04 -30.10
N LYS A 538 -8.72 -24.56 -30.09
CA LYS A 538 -8.10 -25.13 -28.87
C LYS A 538 -7.86 -24.07 -27.81
N LEU A 539 -7.41 -22.88 -28.19
CA LEU A 539 -7.24 -21.74 -27.28
C LEU A 539 -8.60 -21.25 -26.74
N GLU A 540 -9.65 -21.28 -27.54
CA GLU A 540 -11.02 -20.98 -27.10
C GLU A 540 -11.52 -21.99 -26.07
N LYS A 541 -11.38 -23.29 -26.35
CA LYS A 541 -11.73 -24.36 -25.40
C LYS A 541 -10.94 -24.24 -24.09
N ALA A 542 -9.63 -23.96 -24.19
CA ALA A 542 -8.78 -23.79 -23.02
C ALA A 542 -9.14 -22.54 -22.19
N LEU A 543 -9.59 -21.46 -22.83
CA LEU A 543 -10.05 -20.25 -22.15
C LEU A 543 -11.39 -20.47 -21.45
N VAL A 544 -12.31 -21.21 -22.07
CA VAL A 544 -13.58 -21.63 -21.45
C VAL A 544 -13.34 -22.57 -20.27
N ALA A 545 -12.37 -23.48 -20.36
CA ALA A 545 -11.97 -24.34 -19.24
C ALA A 545 -11.14 -23.60 -18.16
N TYR A 546 -10.71 -22.36 -18.43
CA TYR A 546 -9.94 -21.53 -17.51
C TYR A 546 -10.82 -20.67 -16.61
N GLY A 547 -11.86 -20.06 -17.19
CA GLY A 547 -12.90 -19.35 -16.46
C GLY A 547 -13.85 -20.31 -15.76
#